data_AF-A0AB33IF82-F1
#
_entry.id   AF-A0AB33IF82-F1
#
_cell.length_a   1.000
_cell.length_b   1.000
_cell.length_c   1.000
_cell.angle_alpha   90.00
_cell.angle_beta   90.00
_cell.angle_gamma   90.00
#
_symmetry.space_group_name_H-M   'P 1'
#
loop_
_entity.id
_entity.type
_entity.pdbx_description
1 polymer ?
#
loop_
_entity_poly.entity_id
_entity_poly.type
_entity_poly.pdbx_seq_one_letter_code
_entity_poly.pdbx_strand_id
1 'polypeptide(L)'
;MHDDSVTVSAPGAPDIELADLVERIDARRFRLIGRRNDMVKIAGRRASLSALNTILTNLPGVEDGAFVPPNTDDGHTMRMQVLAVAPGVSAADILAGLRKQIDPVFLPRTITFVEAMPRNSVGKLTAGALREFATTVMEGQIIGEIAFPANHPALPGHFPGLPVVPGALLLDCGLDLAGLSPAKIDQVKFLRPVRPEETLCFRLRRESGRLTLSARVANTANAPLVLRAIMRTQSD
;
A
#
# COMPACT_ATOMS: atom_id res chain seq x y z
N MET A 1 -5.17 -29.45 -14.57
CA MET A 1 -3.89 -28.72 -14.68
C MET A 1 -3.78 -28.32 -16.15
N HIS A 2 -4.24 -27.12 -16.51
CA HIS A 2 -4.10 -26.61 -17.88
C HIS A 2 -2.73 -25.94 -17.95
N ASP A 3 -1.93 -26.34 -18.93
CA ASP A 3 -0.58 -25.84 -19.16
C ASP A 3 -0.68 -24.47 -19.84
N ASP A 4 -0.62 -23.39 -19.04
CA ASP A 4 -0.64 -21.99 -19.49
C ASP A 4 0.74 -21.55 -20.03
N SER A 5 1.47 -22.44 -20.72
CA SER A 5 2.76 -22.13 -21.35
C SER A 5 2.60 -21.78 -22.82
N VAL A 6 3.29 -20.73 -23.23
CA VAL A 6 3.30 -20.25 -24.62
C VAL A 6 4.66 -20.60 -25.20
N THR A 7 4.68 -21.45 -26.22
CA THR A 7 5.92 -21.91 -26.85
C THR A 7 6.04 -21.30 -28.24
N VAL A 8 7.24 -20.83 -28.59
CA VAL A 8 7.59 -20.42 -29.95
C VAL A 8 8.46 -21.50 -30.57
N SER A 9 8.06 -21.95 -31.77
CA SER A 9 8.74 -22.97 -32.55
C SER A 9 9.18 -22.39 -33.90
N ALA A 10 10.38 -22.75 -34.35
CA ALA A 10 10.87 -22.41 -35.69
C ALA A 10 11.65 -23.60 -36.28
N PRO A 11 11.57 -23.86 -37.60
CA PRO A 11 12.34 -24.94 -38.23
C PRO A 11 13.84 -24.81 -37.95
N GLY A 12 14.45 -25.87 -37.41
CA GLY A 12 15.88 -25.91 -37.11
C GLY A 12 16.30 -25.22 -35.80
N ALA A 13 15.36 -24.68 -35.02
CA ALA A 13 15.61 -24.12 -33.69
C ALA A 13 14.90 -24.96 -32.61
N PRO A 14 15.43 -25.02 -31.37
CA PRO A 14 14.70 -25.59 -30.25
C PRO A 14 13.47 -24.73 -29.93
N ASP A 15 12.41 -25.39 -29.47
CA ASP A 15 11.23 -24.73 -28.93
C ASP A 15 11.60 -23.88 -27.71
N ILE A 16 11.11 -22.64 -27.67
CA ILE A 16 11.37 -21.70 -26.58
C ILE A 16 10.06 -21.42 -25.84
N GLU A 17 10.01 -21.76 -24.55
CA GLU A 17 8.91 -21.32 -23.68
C GLU A 17 9.06 -19.83 -23.39
N LEU A 18 8.03 -19.06 -23.73
CA LEU A 18 7.94 -17.64 -23.41
C LEU A 18 7.46 -17.43 -21.98
N ALA A 19 7.94 -16.35 -21.37
CA ALA A 19 7.39 -15.86 -20.10
C ALA A 19 6.05 -15.12 -20.29
N ASP A 20 5.63 -14.88 -21.53
CA ASP A 20 4.42 -14.17 -21.89
C ASP A 20 3.22 -15.14 -21.93
N LEU A 21 2.09 -14.66 -21.44
CA LEU A 21 0.79 -15.33 -21.52
C LEU A 21 0.02 -14.70 -22.67
N VAL A 22 -0.51 -15.55 -23.55
CA VAL A 22 -1.33 -15.10 -24.68
C VAL A 22 -2.64 -15.87 -24.72
N GLU A 23 -3.69 -15.18 -25.13
CA GLU A 23 -4.98 -15.78 -25.45
C GLU A 23 -5.13 -15.76 -26.97
N ARG A 24 -5.20 -16.93 -27.60
CA ARG A 24 -5.37 -17.00 -29.06
C ARG A 24 -6.77 -16.49 -29.43
N ILE A 25 -6.84 -15.48 -30.30
CA ILE A 25 -8.10 -14.95 -30.81
C ILE A 25 -8.49 -15.74 -32.08
N ASP A 26 -7.55 -15.90 -33.01
CA ASP A 26 -7.73 -16.68 -34.24
C ASP A 26 -6.37 -17.19 -34.77
N ALA A 27 -6.33 -17.67 -36.02
CA ALA A 27 -5.12 -18.24 -36.63
C ALA A 27 -3.96 -17.24 -36.80
N ARG A 28 -4.24 -15.93 -36.81
CA ARG A 28 -3.24 -14.87 -37.05
C ARG A 28 -3.15 -13.84 -35.94
N ARG A 29 -4.09 -13.86 -34.98
CA ARG A 29 -4.16 -12.89 -33.89
C ARG A 29 -4.22 -13.56 -32.53
N PHE A 30 -3.55 -12.95 -31.57
CA PHE A 30 -3.61 -13.29 -30.17
C PHE A 30 -3.70 -12.00 -29.34
N ARG A 31 -4.23 -12.11 -28.12
CA ARG A 31 -4.18 -11.06 -27.11
C ARG A 31 -2.99 -11.36 -26.21
N LEU A 32 -2.04 -10.44 -26.12
CA LEU A 32 -1.00 -10.49 -25.09
C LEU A 32 -1.66 -10.18 -23.75
N ILE A 33 -1.73 -11.18 -22.86
CA ILE A 33 -2.34 -11.04 -21.54
C ILE A 33 -1.34 -10.41 -20.56
N GLY A 34 -0.04 -10.62 -20.79
CA GLY A 34 1.06 -10.06 -20.00
C GLY A 34 2.13 -11.11 -19.73
N ARG A 35 2.94 -10.93 -18.68
CA ARG A 35 3.95 -11.92 -18.26
C ARG A 35 3.47 -12.75 -17.09
N ARG A 36 3.86 -14.04 -17.06
CA ARG A 36 3.53 -14.97 -15.95
C ARG A 36 3.88 -14.39 -14.58
N ASN A 37 5.03 -13.70 -14.49
CA ASN A 37 5.53 -13.08 -13.25
C ASN A 37 4.88 -11.71 -12.91
N ASP A 38 4.03 -11.17 -13.79
CA ASP A 38 3.34 -9.88 -13.64
C ASP A 38 1.81 -10.04 -13.44
N MET A 39 1.35 -11.29 -13.31
CA MET A 39 -0.07 -11.58 -13.12
C MET A 39 -0.50 -11.41 -11.67
N VAL A 40 -1.60 -10.68 -11.46
CA VAL A 40 -2.31 -10.62 -10.19
C VAL A 40 -3.58 -11.47 -10.26
N LYS A 41 -3.90 -12.19 -9.17
CA LYS A 41 -5.13 -12.98 -9.03
C LYS A 41 -6.00 -12.41 -7.91
N ILE A 42 -7.19 -11.90 -8.25
CA ILE A 42 -8.14 -11.36 -7.28
C ILE A 42 -9.51 -11.99 -7.52
N ALA A 43 -10.10 -12.53 -6.44
CA ALA A 43 -11.40 -13.21 -6.44
C ALA A 43 -11.60 -14.17 -7.64
N GLY A 44 -10.58 -14.98 -7.94
CA GLY A 44 -10.63 -15.98 -9.03
C GLY A 44 -10.35 -15.44 -10.43
N ARG A 45 -10.28 -14.12 -10.64
CA ARG A 45 -9.93 -13.50 -11.92
C ARG A 45 -8.44 -13.17 -11.96
N ARG A 46 -7.86 -13.18 -13.16
CA ARG A 46 -6.45 -12.84 -13.40
C ARG A 46 -6.35 -11.64 -14.34
N ALA A 47 -5.41 -10.75 -14.06
CA ALA A 47 -5.02 -9.65 -14.94
C ALA A 47 -3.52 -9.39 -14.83
N SER A 48 -2.91 -8.84 -15.86
CA SER A 48 -1.54 -8.34 -15.79
C SER A 48 -1.51 -6.95 -15.16
N LEU A 49 -0.59 -6.73 -14.23
CA LEU A 49 -0.39 -5.41 -13.62
C LEU A 49 0.08 -4.39 -14.66
N SER A 50 0.97 -4.76 -15.58
CA SER A 50 1.40 -3.86 -16.67
C SER A 50 0.25 -3.47 -17.60
N ALA A 51 -0.68 -4.38 -17.91
CA ALA A 51 -1.88 -4.06 -18.67
C ALA A 51 -2.78 -3.07 -17.91
N LEU A 52 -3.01 -3.30 -16.61
CA LEU A 52 -3.78 -2.39 -15.75
C LEU A 52 -3.12 -1.00 -15.65
N ASN A 53 -1.80 -0.95 -15.48
CA ASN A 53 -1.03 0.29 -15.43
C ASN A 53 -1.12 1.05 -16.75
N THR A 54 -1.05 0.35 -17.88
CA THR A 54 -1.21 0.96 -19.22
C THR A 54 -2.59 1.58 -19.38
N ILE A 55 -3.65 0.90 -18.92
CA ILE A 55 -5.00 1.44 -18.95
C ILE A 55 -5.11 2.69 -18.08
N LEU A 56 -4.53 2.68 -16.88
CA LEU A 56 -4.49 3.83 -15.96
C LEU A 56 -3.79 5.03 -16.59
N THR A 57 -2.59 4.85 -17.15
CA THR A 57 -1.80 5.95 -17.73
C THR A 57 -2.36 6.47 -19.05
N ASN A 58 -3.25 5.71 -19.71
CA ASN A 58 -3.97 6.17 -20.91
C ASN A 58 -5.24 6.97 -20.58
N LEU A 59 -5.60 7.12 -19.31
CA LEU A 59 -6.72 7.98 -18.92
C LEU A 59 -6.33 9.46 -19.07
N PRO A 60 -7.26 10.33 -19.55
CA PRO A 60 -6.98 11.75 -19.67
C PRO A 60 -6.51 12.39 -18.36
N GLY A 61 -5.39 13.11 -18.42
CA GLY A 61 -4.80 13.84 -17.29
C GLY A 61 -4.03 12.98 -16.29
N VAL A 62 -3.91 11.67 -16.48
CA VAL A 62 -3.00 10.82 -15.71
C VAL A 62 -1.62 10.87 -16.36
N GLU A 63 -0.65 11.44 -15.68
CA GLU A 63 0.73 11.59 -16.17
C GLU A 63 1.55 10.33 -15.89
N ASP A 64 1.34 9.73 -14.72
CA ASP A 64 1.97 8.47 -14.30
C ASP A 64 1.11 7.76 -13.26
N GLY A 65 1.33 6.47 -13.06
CA GLY A 65 0.66 5.73 -11.99
C GLY A 65 0.93 4.25 -12.02
N ALA A 66 0.60 3.61 -10.91
CA ALA A 66 0.67 2.16 -10.80
C ALA A 66 -0.41 1.61 -9.88
N PHE A 67 -0.92 0.45 -10.29
CA PHE A 67 -1.69 -0.44 -9.46
C PHE A 67 -0.80 -1.10 -8.41
N VAL A 68 -1.25 -1.03 -7.16
CA VAL A 68 -0.63 -1.69 -6.01
C VAL A 68 -1.53 -2.87 -5.62
N PRO A 69 -1.07 -4.12 -5.80
CA PRO A 69 -1.83 -5.29 -5.36
C PRO A 69 -1.92 -5.33 -3.82
N PRO A 70 -2.98 -5.96 -3.28
CA PRO A 70 -3.10 -6.16 -1.84
C PRO A 70 -1.95 -7.03 -1.31
N ASN A 71 -1.58 -6.84 -0.04
CA ASN A 71 -0.68 -7.76 0.62
C ASN A 71 -1.40 -9.11 0.79
N THR A 72 -0.72 -10.20 0.51
CA THR A 72 -1.28 -11.57 0.54
C THR A 72 -1.75 -12.02 1.93
N ASP A 73 -1.31 -11.33 2.97
CA ASP A 73 -1.57 -11.67 4.38
C ASP A 73 -2.76 -10.89 4.97
N ASP A 74 -3.33 -9.94 4.22
CA ASP A 74 -4.52 -9.21 4.62
C ASP A 74 -5.73 -10.14 4.46
N GLY A 75 -6.03 -10.92 5.51
CA GLY A 75 -7.13 -11.89 5.58
C GLY A 75 -8.54 -11.35 5.28
N HIS A 76 -8.67 -10.06 4.96
CA HIS A 76 -9.93 -9.40 4.64
C HIS A 76 -9.79 -8.54 3.38
N THR A 77 -10.42 -9.00 2.30
CA THR A 77 -10.59 -8.34 0.99
C THR A 77 -9.31 -8.00 0.22
N MET A 78 -8.91 -8.93 -0.65
CA MET A 78 -8.00 -8.66 -1.78
C MET A 78 -8.58 -7.53 -2.64
N ARG A 79 -8.07 -6.31 -2.49
CA ARG A 79 -8.49 -5.13 -3.26
C ARG A 79 -7.27 -4.41 -3.78
N MET A 80 -7.34 -4.00 -5.04
CA MET A 80 -6.33 -3.16 -5.63
C MET A 80 -6.35 -1.77 -4.99
N GLN A 81 -5.19 -1.13 -5.01
CA GLN A 81 -5.03 0.30 -4.77
C GLN A 81 -4.32 0.91 -5.96
N VAL A 82 -4.38 2.24 -6.10
CA VAL A 82 -3.65 2.97 -7.14
C VAL A 82 -2.88 4.13 -6.50
N LEU A 83 -1.63 4.28 -6.94
CA LEU A 83 -0.89 5.53 -6.82
C LEU A 83 -0.91 6.23 -8.18
N ALA A 84 -1.23 7.53 -8.21
CA ALA A 84 -1.34 8.28 -9.46
C ALA A 84 -0.67 9.66 -9.34
N VAL A 85 0.04 10.05 -10.40
CA VAL A 85 0.44 11.43 -10.69
C VAL A 85 -0.56 11.94 -11.72
N ALA A 86 -1.49 12.79 -11.28
CA ALA A 86 -2.58 13.27 -12.13
C ALA A 86 -3.07 14.64 -11.64
N PRO A 87 -2.27 15.70 -11.81
CA PRO A 87 -2.62 17.03 -11.32
C PRO A 87 -3.93 17.50 -11.94
N GLY A 88 -4.87 17.96 -11.09
CA GLY A 88 -6.16 18.47 -11.54
C GLY A 88 -7.21 17.40 -11.91
N VAL A 89 -6.90 16.10 -11.79
CA VAL A 89 -7.86 15.01 -12.03
C VAL A 89 -8.41 14.49 -10.71
N SER A 90 -9.73 14.31 -10.62
CA SER A 90 -10.34 13.74 -9.42
C SER A 90 -10.22 12.21 -9.37
N ALA A 91 -10.19 11.64 -8.16
CA ALA A 91 -10.23 10.19 -8.00
C ALA A 91 -11.51 9.57 -8.59
N ALA A 92 -12.63 10.32 -8.59
CA ALA A 92 -13.88 9.87 -9.16
C ALA A 92 -13.78 9.73 -10.69
N ASP A 93 -13.11 10.65 -11.36
CA ASP A 93 -12.91 10.63 -12.82
C ASP A 93 -12.00 9.47 -13.24
N ILE A 94 -10.88 9.27 -12.53
CA ILE A 94 -10.00 8.12 -12.75
C ILE A 94 -10.78 6.81 -12.58
N LEU A 95 -11.53 6.68 -11.47
CA LEU A 95 -12.31 5.48 -11.20
C LEU A 95 -13.41 5.26 -12.26
N ALA A 96 -14.05 6.32 -12.75
CA ALA A 96 -15.04 6.24 -13.84
C ALA A 96 -14.39 5.81 -15.17
N GLY A 97 -13.18 6.28 -15.47
CA GLY A 97 -12.40 5.85 -16.62
C GLY A 97 -12.00 4.38 -16.56
N LEU A 98 -11.52 3.93 -15.40
CA LEU A 98 -11.15 2.52 -15.16
C LEU A 98 -12.36 1.59 -15.29
N ARG A 99 -13.53 1.96 -14.72
CA ARG A 99 -14.78 1.16 -14.79
C ARG A 99 -15.21 0.78 -16.19
N LYS A 100 -14.86 1.58 -17.20
CA LYS A 100 -15.21 1.31 -18.60
C LYS A 100 -14.30 0.29 -19.27
N GLN A 101 -13.13 0.01 -18.69
CA GLN A 101 -12.03 -0.70 -19.36
C GLN A 101 -11.54 -1.95 -18.61
N ILE A 102 -11.79 -2.06 -17.30
CA ILE A 102 -11.31 -3.20 -16.49
C ILE A 102 -12.45 -3.91 -15.78
N ASP A 103 -12.25 -5.19 -15.48
CA ASP A 103 -13.21 -5.95 -14.68
C ASP A 103 -13.37 -5.33 -13.28
N PRO A 104 -14.61 -5.20 -12.76
CA PRO A 104 -14.87 -4.61 -11.45
C PRO A 104 -14.06 -5.18 -10.29
N VAL A 105 -13.63 -6.44 -10.39
CA VAL A 105 -12.78 -7.10 -9.37
C VAL A 105 -11.40 -6.43 -9.22
N PHE A 106 -10.90 -5.79 -10.26
CA PHE A 106 -9.61 -5.09 -10.26
C PHE A 106 -9.74 -3.60 -10.00
N LEU A 107 -10.95 -3.05 -9.87
CA LEU A 107 -11.13 -1.64 -9.57
C LEU A 107 -10.47 -1.30 -8.22
N PRO A 108 -9.70 -0.20 -8.17
CA PRO A 108 -9.04 0.19 -6.94
C PRO A 108 -10.05 0.64 -5.90
N ARG A 109 -9.82 0.27 -4.65
CA ARG A 109 -10.60 0.78 -3.51
C ARG A 109 -10.23 2.23 -3.21
N THR A 110 -8.95 2.55 -3.37
CA THR A 110 -8.36 3.85 -3.07
C THR A 110 -7.45 4.27 -4.20
N ILE A 111 -7.52 5.56 -4.55
CA ILE A 111 -6.59 6.23 -5.45
C ILE A 111 -5.89 7.27 -4.61
N THR A 112 -4.57 7.16 -4.49
CA THR A 112 -3.74 8.10 -3.74
C THR A 112 -2.91 8.90 -4.71
N PHE A 113 -3.05 10.22 -4.65
CA PHE A 113 -2.25 11.11 -5.48
C PHE A 113 -0.88 11.32 -4.87
N VAL A 114 0.15 11.26 -5.71
CA VAL A 114 1.55 11.48 -5.36
C VAL A 114 2.15 12.48 -6.35
N GLU A 115 3.19 13.18 -5.92
CA GLU A 115 3.88 14.16 -6.79
C GLU A 115 4.68 13.47 -7.89
N ALA A 116 5.30 12.32 -7.58
CA ALA A 116 6.07 11.54 -8.53
C ALA A 116 6.09 10.06 -8.12
N MET A 117 6.23 9.17 -9.11
CA MET A 117 6.48 7.75 -8.88
C MET A 117 7.98 7.50 -8.62
N PRO A 118 8.35 6.48 -7.80
CA PRO A 118 9.74 6.18 -7.45
C PRO A 118 10.45 5.39 -8.58
N ARG A 119 10.47 5.97 -9.78
CA ARG A 119 11.15 5.42 -10.94
C ARG A 119 12.67 5.66 -10.81
N ASN A 120 13.47 4.71 -11.27
CA ASN A 120 14.93 4.87 -11.28
C ASN A 120 15.39 5.83 -12.41
N SER A 121 16.70 6.06 -12.51
CA SER A 121 17.31 6.94 -13.53
C SER A 121 17.05 6.56 -15.00
N VAL A 122 16.55 5.34 -15.25
CA VAL A 122 16.18 4.84 -16.59
C VAL A 122 14.64 4.73 -16.71
N GLY A 123 13.87 5.34 -15.80
CA GLY A 123 12.41 5.37 -15.83
C GLY A 123 11.72 4.08 -15.35
N LYS A 124 12.46 3.09 -14.87
CA LYS A 124 11.90 1.80 -14.42
C LYS A 124 11.33 1.91 -13.02
N LEU A 125 10.10 1.46 -12.86
CA LEU A 125 9.44 1.23 -11.57
C LEU A 125 9.57 -0.27 -11.20
N THR A 126 10.34 -0.60 -10.17
CA THR A 126 10.45 -1.99 -9.70
C THR A 126 9.31 -2.32 -8.73
N ALA A 127 8.93 -3.59 -8.64
CA ALA A 127 7.89 -4.03 -7.69
C ALA A 127 8.27 -3.74 -6.23
N GLY A 128 9.57 -3.85 -5.89
CA GLY A 128 10.09 -3.51 -4.56
C GLY A 128 9.96 -2.01 -4.25
N ALA A 129 10.44 -1.14 -5.15
CA ALA A 129 10.34 0.31 -4.98
C ALA A 129 8.88 0.78 -4.90
N LEU A 130 8.00 0.21 -5.74
CA LEU A 130 6.57 0.50 -5.69
C LEU A 130 5.96 0.10 -4.34
N ARG A 131 6.29 -1.08 -3.82
CA ARG A 131 5.74 -1.56 -2.54
C ARG A 131 6.18 -0.68 -1.38
N GLU A 132 7.48 -0.39 -1.27
CA GLU A 132 8.03 0.46 -0.22
C GLU A 132 7.44 1.88 -0.25
N PHE A 133 7.34 2.45 -1.45
CA PHE A 133 6.74 3.75 -1.64
C PHE A 133 5.24 3.75 -1.31
N ALA A 134 4.49 2.72 -1.74
CA ALA A 134 3.09 2.57 -1.39
C ALA A 134 2.88 2.46 0.13
N THR A 135 3.71 1.68 0.83
CA THR A 135 3.68 1.61 2.30
C THR A 135 3.91 3.00 2.92
N THR A 136 4.93 3.72 2.47
CA THR A 136 5.22 5.09 2.95
C THR A 136 4.04 6.04 2.71
N VAL A 137 3.47 6.02 1.51
CA VAL A 137 2.39 6.92 1.10
C VAL A 137 1.06 6.58 1.80
N MET A 138 0.76 5.31 2.02
CA MET A 138 -0.53 4.86 2.57
C MET A 138 -0.52 4.75 4.10
N GLU A 139 0.60 4.33 4.69
CA GLU A 139 0.73 4.12 6.15
C GLU A 139 1.49 5.26 6.85
N GLY A 140 2.25 6.06 6.11
CA GLY A 140 3.11 7.10 6.64
C GLY A 140 4.57 6.67 6.74
N GLN A 141 5.45 7.66 6.86
CA GLN A 141 6.88 7.46 7.09
C GLN A 141 7.11 6.94 8.49
N ILE A 142 8.03 5.99 8.67
CA ILE A 142 8.50 5.58 9.99
C ILE A 142 9.24 6.75 10.62
N ILE A 143 8.83 7.12 11.83
CA ILE A 143 9.43 8.21 12.61
C ILE A 143 10.24 7.71 13.82
N GLY A 144 10.10 6.43 14.19
CA GLY A 144 10.90 5.82 15.24
C GLY A 144 10.33 4.51 15.77
N GLU A 145 11.12 3.85 16.62
CA GLU A 145 10.71 2.67 17.36
C GLU A 145 10.93 2.87 18.85
N ILE A 146 10.00 2.41 19.68
CA ILE A 146 10.06 2.53 21.15
C ILE A 146 9.60 1.21 21.78
N ALA A 147 10.33 0.75 22.78
CA ALA A 147 9.88 -0.28 23.72
C ALA A 147 9.88 0.30 25.14
N PHE A 148 8.89 -0.07 25.94
CA PHE A 148 8.76 0.42 27.32
C PHE A 148 9.27 -0.65 28.29
N PRO A 149 10.33 -0.39 29.07
CA PRO A 149 10.89 -1.41 29.95
C PRO A 149 9.88 -1.78 31.06
N ALA A 150 9.95 -3.02 31.55
CA ALA A 150 9.00 -3.52 32.56
C ALA A 150 9.02 -2.72 33.88
N ASN A 151 10.11 -2.02 34.18
CA ASN A 151 10.27 -1.15 35.34
C ASN A 151 9.91 0.32 35.07
N HIS A 152 9.28 0.64 33.94
CA HIS A 152 8.91 2.02 33.60
C HIS A 152 7.95 2.62 34.65
N PRO A 153 8.20 3.85 35.15
CA PRO A 153 7.47 4.44 36.28
C PRO A 153 5.97 4.66 36.02
N ALA A 154 5.53 4.67 34.76
CA ALA A 154 4.11 4.79 34.40
C ALA A 154 3.34 3.45 34.40
N LEU A 155 4.00 2.31 34.65
CA LEU A 155 3.36 0.99 34.66
C LEU A 155 2.78 0.56 36.03
N PRO A 156 3.40 0.87 37.18
CA PRO A 156 2.83 0.56 38.49
C PRO A 156 1.41 1.13 38.66
N GLY A 157 0.48 0.32 39.18
CA GLY A 157 -0.90 0.73 39.48
C GLY A 157 -1.89 0.62 38.31
N HIS A 158 -1.42 0.40 37.09
CA HIS A 158 -2.27 0.25 35.90
C HIS A 158 -2.47 -1.24 35.56
N PHE A 159 -3.61 -1.81 35.96
CA PHE A 159 -4.00 -3.24 35.87
C PHE A 159 -3.11 -4.21 36.69
N PRO A 160 -3.49 -4.51 37.95
CA PRO A 160 -2.77 -5.46 38.79
C PRO A 160 -2.56 -6.83 38.11
N GLY A 161 -1.31 -7.30 38.07
CA GLY A 161 -0.92 -8.60 37.49
C GLY A 161 -0.82 -8.64 35.96
N LEU A 162 -1.25 -7.60 35.24
CA LEU A 162 -1.20 -7.51 33.78
C LEU A 162 -0.83 -6.08 33.35
N PRO A 163 0.44 -5.65 33.53
CA PRO A 163 0.84 -4.29 33.21
C PRO A 163 0.60 -3.98 31.72
N VAL A 164 0.00 -2.82 31.47
CA VAL A 164 -0.26 -2.30 30.12
C VAL A 164 0.28 -0.88 30.04
N VAL A 165 0.94 -0.54 28.94
CA VAL A 165 1.43 0.82 28.67
C VAL A 165 0.22 1.77 28.53
N PRO A 166 0.13 2.85 29.34
CA PRO A 166 -0.98 3.79 29.25
C PRO A 166 -1.08 4.44 27.86
N GLY A 167 -2.31 4.58 27.34
CA GLY A 167 -2.53 5.19 26.04
C GLY A 167 -1.99 6.61 25.92
N ALA A 168 -2.11 7.42 26.98
CA ALA A 168 -1.56 8.78 26.99
C ALA A 168 -0.04 8.80 26.77
N LEU A 169 0.70 7.85 27.38
CA LEU A 169 2.14 7.71 27.18
C LEU A 169 2.48 7.30 25.75
N LEU A 170 1.73 6.35 25.16
CA LEU A 170 1.90 5.97 23.75
C LEU A 170 1.72 7.15 22.80
N LEU A 171 0.72 7.98 23.07
CA LEU A 171 0.42 9.16 22.27
C LEU A 171 1.53 10.21 22.41
N ASP A 172 1.96 10.51 23.63
CA ASP A 172 3.00 11.48 23.95
C ASP A 172 4.32 11.15 23.27
N CYS A 173 4.80 9.91 23.43
CA CYS A 173 6.02 9.46 22.75
C CYS A 173 5.92 9.53 21.22
N GLY A 174 4.75 9.23 20.66
CA GLY A 174 4.55 9.33 19.22
C GLY A 174 4.52 10.78 18.71
N LEU A 175 4.02 11.72 19.51
CA LEU A 175 4.07 13.15 19.23
C LEU A 175 5.50 13.69 19.32
N ASP A 176 6.25 13.28 20.34
CA ASP A 176 7.66 13.63 20.51
C ASP A 176 8.51 13.14 19.33
N LEU A 177 8.37 11.87 18.93
CA LEU A 177 9.05 11.32 17.75
C LEU A 177 8.69 12.08 16.46
N ALA A 178 7.46 12.58 16.38
CA ALA A 178 7.00 13.34 15.23
C ALA A 178 7.46 14.81 15.25
N GLY A 179 8.02 15.28 16.37
CA GLY A 179 8.32 16.68 16.62
C GLY A 179 7.07 17.56 16.63
N LEU A 180 5.96 17.05 17.17
CA LEU A 180 4.65 17.70 17.13
C LEU A 180 4.18 18.08 18.54
N SER A 181 3.68 19.31 18.68
CA SER A 181 2.95 19.77 19.87
C SER A 181 1.58 20.32 19.45
N PRO A 182 0.64 19.46 19.03
CA PRO A 182 -0.60 19.91 18.43
C PRO A 182 -1.49 20.60 19.47
N ALA A 183 -1.99 21.79 19.15
CA ALA A 183 -2.97 22.49 19.99
C ALA A 183 -4.28 21.69 20.18
N LYS A 184 -4.60 20.80 19.23
CA LYS A 184 -5.78 19.94 19.27
C LYS A 184 -5.53 18.61 18.56
N ILE A 185 -6.03 17.54 19.17
CA ILE A 185 -6.15 16.21 18.55
C ILE A 185 -7.63 16.01 18.21
N ASP A 186 -7.94 15.82 16.93
CA ASP A 186 -9.33 15.66 16.48
C ASP A 186 -9.89 14.29 16.88
N GLN A 187 -9.05 13.26 16.84
CA GLN A 187 -9.42 11.91 17.24
C GLN A 187 -8.19 11.11 17.66
N VAL A 188 -8.32 10.28 18.70
CA VAL A 188 -7.35 9.23 19.05
C VAL A 188 -8.07 7.92 19.34
N LYS A 189 -7.52 6.81 18.83
CA LYS A 189 -8.00 5.46 19.09
C LYS A 189 -6.85 4.56 19.54
N PHE A 190 -7.06 3.86 20.64
CA PHE A 190 -6.20 2.79 21.13
C PHE A 190 -6.88 1.46 20.81
N LEU A 191 -6.34 0.77 19.82
CA LEU A 191 -6.98 -0.41 19.21
C LEU A 191 -6.50 -1.72 19.83
N ARG A 192 -5.35 -1.70 20.53
CA ARG A 192 -4.77 -2.86 21.19
C ARG A 192 -3.97 -2.42 22.44
N PRO A 193 -4.14 -3.11 23.58
CA PRO A 193 -3.23 -2.96 24.73
C PRO A 193 -1.79 -3.30 24.37
N VAL A 194 -0.82 -2.57 24.93
CA VAL A 194 0.61 -2.84 24.75
C VAL A 194 1.20 -3.32 26.06
N ARG A 195 1.93 -4.44 26.04
CA ARG A 195 2.66 -4.93 27.20
C ARG A 195 4.04 -4.30 27.28
N PRO A 196 4.68 -4.28 28.46
CA PRO A 196 6.08 -3.91 28.54
C PRO A 196 6.94 -4.74 27.59
N GLU A 197 8.02 -4.14 27.12
CA GLU A 197 9.03 -4.71 26.22
C GLU A 197 8.53 -5.06 24.81
N GLU A 198 7.26 -4.84 24.50
CA GLU A 198 6.79 -4.86 23.11
C GLU A 198 7.32 -3.65 22.36
N THR A 199 8.08 -3.88 21.28
CA THR A 199 8.57 -2.82 20.41
C THR A 199 7.44 -2.26 19.55
N LEU A 200 7.27 -0.94 19.58
CA LEU A 200 6.32 -0.23 18.77
C LEU A 200 7.03 0.53 17.66
N CYS A 201 6.56 0.40 16.43
CA CYS A 201 6.99 1.18 15.28
C CYS A 201 5.97 2.31 15.03
N PHE A 202 6.43 3.56 15.17
CA PHE A 202 5.63 4.76 14.96
C PHE A 202 5.74 5.25 13.52
N ARG A 203 4.62 5.67 12.95
CA ARG A 203 4.52 6.24 11.61
C ARG A 203 3.75 7.54 11.61
N LEU A 204 4.21 8.48 10.80
CA LEU A 204 3.55 9.75 10.54
C LEU A 204 3.19 9.86 9.06
N ARG A 205 1.90 10.06 8.79
CA ARG A 205 1.38 10.31 7.46
C ARG A 205 0.86 11.75 7.37
N ARG A 206 1.29 12.47 6.33
CA ARG A 206 0.83 13.84 6.05
C ARG A 206 -0.01 13.81 4.78
N GLU A 207 -1.22 14.35 4.86
CA GLU A 207 -2.11 14.61 3.72
C GLU A 207 -2.63 16.05 3.85
N SER A 208 -3.03 16.69 2.77
CA SER A 208 -3.44 18.11 2.75
C SER A 208 -4.33 18.50 3.94
N GLY A 209 -3.79 19.25 4.89
CA GLY A 209 -4.49 19.72 6.10
C GLY A 209 -4.62 18.71 7.25
N ARG A 210 -4.13 17.48 7.11
CA ARG A 210 -4.31 16.37 8.06
C ARG A 210 -3.02 15.60 8.32
N LEU A 211 -2.72 15.39 9.60
CA LEU A 211 -1.68 14.48 10.06
C LEU A 211 -2.32 13.24 10.68
N THR A 212 -1.79 12.07 10.35
CA THR A 212 -2.14 10.81 11.00
C THR A 212 -0.89 10.24 11.63
N LEU A 213 -0.88 10.16 12.97
CA LEU A 213 0.12 9.45 13.75
C LEU A 213 -0.40 8.05 14.05
N SER A 214 0.42 7.02 13.86
CA SER A 214 0.04 5.65 14.16
C SER A 214 1.19 4.83 14.73
N ALA A 215 0.87 3.76 15.45
CA ALA A 215 1.87 2.82 15.99
C ALA A 215 1.43 1.36 15.79
N ARG A 216 2.38 0.47 15.52
CA ARG A 216 2.18 -0.99 15.40
C ARG A 216 3.21 -1.76 16.23
N VAL A 217 2.92 -3.01 16.61
CA VAL A 217 3.76 -3.88 17.49
C VAL A 217 5.05 -4.41 16.82
N ALA A 218 5.31 -4.01 15.58
CA ALA A 218 6.55 -4.29 14.87
C ALA A 218 6.59 -3.43 13.61
N ASN A 219 7.75 -3.37 12.98
CA ASN A 219 7.89 -2.82 11.64
C ASN A 219 7.56 -3.86 10.55
N THR A 220 6.35 -4.42 10.60
CA THR A 220 5.81 -5.27 9.53
C THR A 220 4.44 -4.74 9.10
N ALA A 221 4.13 -4.81 7.80
CA ALA A 221 2.91 -4.23 7.24
C ALA A 221 1.63 -4.74 7.91
N ASN A 222 1.65 -5.98 8.41
CA ASN A 222 0.50 -6.63 9.05
C ASN A 222 0.57 -6.64 10.58
N ALA A 223 1.59 -6.00 11.18
CA ALA A 223 1.69 -5.90 12.62
C ALA A 223 0.42 -5.23 13.18
N PRO A 224 -0.16 -5.73 14.28
CA PRO A 224 -1.40 -5.16 14.84
C PRO A 224 -1.29 -3.65 15.07
N LEU A 225 -2.31 -2.91 14.64
CA LEU A 225 -2.40 -1.47 14.90
C LEU A 225 -2.69 -1.24 16.38
N VAL A 226 -1.86 -0.44 17.02
CA VAL A 226 -1.95 -0.11 18.45
C VAL A 226 -2.64 1.22 18.65
N LEU A 227 -2.17 2.25 17.94
CA LEU A 227 -2.59 3.63 18.07
C LEU A 227 -2.91 4.18 16.68
N ARG A 228 -3.97 4.99 16.59
CA ARG A 228 -4.15 5.95 15.51
C ARG A 228 -4.69 7.27 16.06
N ALA A 229 -3.93 8.34 15.86
CA ALA A 229 -4.33 9.70 16.17
C ALA A 229 -4.43 10.52 14.88
N ILE A 230 -5.47 11.34 14.77
CA ILE A 230 -5.73 12.26 13.66
C ILE A 230 -5.72 13.67 14.23
N MET A 231 -4.97 14.55 13.58
CA MET A 231 -4.86 15.97 13.93
C MET A 231 -4.80 16.80 12.66
N ARG A 232 -5.04 18.11 12.77
CA ARG A 232 -4.88 19.04 11.64
C ARG A 232 -3.49 19.63 11.68
N THR A 233 -2.94 19.92 10.50
CA THR A 233 -1.81 20.84 10.41
C THR A 233 -2.31 22.22 10.81
N GLN A 234 -1.63 22.92 11.71
CA GLN A 234 -1.87 24.36 11.83
C GLN A 234 -1.60 24.97 10.45
N SER A 235 -2.58 25.68 9.92
CA SER A 235 -2.33 26.61 8.83
C SER A 235 -1.46 27.71 9.42
N ASP A 236 -0.26 27.91 8.88
CA ASP A 236 0.49 29.15 9.11
C ASP A 236 -0.35 30.37 8.70
#